data_AF-A0A2N2V5C5-F1
#
_entry.id   AF-A0A2N2V5C5-F1
#
_cell.length_a   1.000
_cell.length_b   1.000
_cell.length_c   1.000
_cell.angle_alpha   90.00
_cell.angle_beta   90.00
_cell.angle_gamma   90.00
#
_symmetry.space_group_name_H-M   'P 1'
#
loop_
_entity.id
_entity.type
_entity.pdbx_description
1 polymer ?
#
loop_
_entity_poly.entity_id
_entity_poly.type
_entity_poly.pdbx_seq_one_letter_code
_entity_poly.pdbx_strand_id
1 'polypeptide(L)'
;MNVNPWASPKSRDIRRVLVSLDERVAQACDIAPDDGVDPDIVTLRHIELASLRAHVYRHGQRAGTYGIFYEYPHPVPGILESEENLPLPKVLASLALHFDA
;
A
#
# COMPACT_ATOMS: atom_id res chain seq x y z
N MET A 1 9.84 -9.33 8.61
CA MET A 1 11.23 -9.08 8.18
C MET A 1 11.18 -7.84 7.30
N ASN A 2 11.94 -6.79 7.62
CA ASN A 2 11.86 -5.49 6.94
C ASN A 2 12.43 -5.62 5.52
N VAL A 3 11.56 -5.77 4.51
CA VAL A 3 11.99 -5.97 3.11
C VAL A 3 12.60 -4.67 2.61
N ASN A 4 13.86 -4.73 2.18
CA ASN A 4 14.51 -3.57 1.59
C ASN A 4 13.74 -3.13 0.32
N PRO A 5 13.08 -1.97 0.32
CA PRO A 5 12.26 -1.53 -0.81
C PRO A 5 13.08 -1.31 -2.08
N TRP A 6 14.39 -1.10 -1.95
CA TRP A 6 15.32 -0.97 -3.08
C TRP A 6 15.69 -2.31 -3.73
N ALA A 7 15.64 -3.41 -2.98
CA ALA A 7 15.87 -4.76 -3.48
C ALA A 7 14.59 -5.43 -4.01
N SER A 8 13.43 -4.81 -3.78
CA SER A 8 12.14 -5.31 -4.28
C SER A 8 12.08 -5.20 -5.81
N PRO A 9 11.64 -6.24 -6.54
CA PRO A 9 11.58 -6.27 -8.01
C PRO A 9 10.46 -5.37 -8.59
N LYS A 10 10.00 -4.36 -7.84
CA LYS A 10 8.91 -3.45 -8.22
C LYS A 10 9.36 -2.32 -9.12
N SER A 11 8.40 -1.69 -9.79
CA SER A 11 8.63 -0.52 -10.63
C SER A 11 9.11 0.67 -9.80
N ARG A 12 9.78 1.62 -10.45
CA ARG A 12 10.31 2.82 -9.77
C ARG A 12 9.24 3.59 -9.01
N ASP A 13 8.04 3.67 -9.57
CA ASP A 13 6.93 4.43 -8.98
C ASP A 13 6.33 3.75 -7.77
N ILE A 14 6.29 2.40 -7.75
CA ILE A 14 5.91 1.63 -6.56
C ILE A 14 6.99 1.73 -5.48
N ARG A 15 8.27 1.60 -5.85
CA ARG A 15 9.37 1.83 -4.89
C ARG A 15 9.31 3.23 -4.30
N ARG A 16 8.91 4.23 -5.09
CA ARG A 16 8.71 5.61 -4.61
C ARG A 16 7.66 5.67 -3.48
N VAL A 17 6.58 4.89 -3.57
CA VAL A 17 5.60 4.79 -2.48
C VAL A 17 6.27 4.20 -1.23
N LEU A 18 6.92 3.05 -1.38
CA LEU A 18 7.54 2.33 -0.25
C LEU A 18 8.58 3.17 0.50
N VAL A 19 9.43 3.90 -0.22
CA VAL A 19 10.46 4.76 0.40
C VAL A 19 9.91 6.07 0.96
N SER A 20 8.68 6.44 0.58
CA SER A 20 8.01 7.64 1.10
C SER A 20 7.05 7.34 2.24
N LEU A 21 6.91 6.07 2.65
CA LEU A 21 6.12 5.71 3.83
C LEU A 21 6.72 6.39 5.07
N ASP A 22 5.84 6.93 5.91
CA ASP A 22 6.22 7.49 7.20
C ASP A 22 6.84 6.40 8.08
N GLU A 23 7.79 6.75 8.94
CA GLU A 23 8.47 5.79 9.82
C GLU A 23 7.51 4.98 10.69
N ARG A 24 6.40 5.59 11.15
CA ARG A 24 5.38 4.88 11.95
C ARG A 24 4.68 3.81 11.13
N VAL A 25 4.29 4.16 9.91
CA VAL A 25 3.63 3.21 8.99
C VAL A 25 4.61 2.12 8.57
N ALA A 26 5.86 2.47 8.28
CA ALA A 26 6.91 1.52 7.92
C ALA A 26 7.26 0.54 9.06
N GLN A 27 6.96 0.88 10.31
CA GLN A 27 7.08 -0.04 11.46
C GLN A 27 5.82 -0.89 11.64
N ALA A 28 4.64 -0.34 11.33
CA ALA A 28 3.35 -1.01 11.47
C ALA A 28 2.99 -1.96 10.31
N CYS A 29 3.63 -1.82 9.14
CA CYS A 29 3.35 -2.68 7.98
C CYS A 29 4.61 -3.27 7.34
N ASP A 30 4.45 -4.44 6.73
CA ASP A 30 5.44 -5.07 5.86
C ASP A 30 4.87 -5.32 4.46
N ILE A 31 5.75 -5.60 3.49
CA ILE A 31 5.33 -6.12 2.19
C ILE A 31 4.85 -7.56 2.42
N ALA A 32 3.63 -7.86 1.96
CA ALA A 32 3.04 -9.17 2.14
C ALA A 32 3.91 -10.25 1.46
N PRO A 33 4.10 -11.43 2.09
CA PRO A 33 4.98 -12.48 1.54
C PRO A 33 4.41 -13.13 0.28
N ASP A 34 3.10 -13.06 0.10
CA ASP A 34 2.33 -13.46 -1.07
C ASP A 34 2.14 -12.31 -2.08
N ASP A 35 2.90 -11.21 -1.93
CA ASP A 35 2.92 -10.12 -2.90
C ASP A 35 3.36 -10.64 -4.27
N GLY A 36 2.49 -10.47 -5.26
CA GLY A 36 2.67 -11.03 -6.60
C GLY A 36 3.90 -10.50 -7.33
N VAL A 37 4.19 -11.10 -8.48
CA VAL A 37 5.34 -10.73 -9.32
C VAL A 37 5.15 -9.46 -10.14
N ASP A 38 3.94 -8.87 -10.11
CA ASP A 38 3.64 -7.65 -10.86
C ASP A 38 4.48 -6.49 -10.29
N PRO A 39 5.33 -5.84 -11.10
CA PRO A 39 6.16 -4.74 -10.63
C PRO A 39 5.35 -3.47 -10.32
N ASP A 40 4.16 -3.31 -10.89
CA ASP A 40 3.31 -2.12 -10.75
C ASP A 40 2.21 -2.27 -9.69
N ILE A 41 2.31 -3.31 -8.86
CA ILE A 41 1.46 -3.55 -7.70
C ILE A 41 2.34 -3.90 -6.50
N VAL A 42 1.98 -3.42 -5.31
CA VAL A 42 2.54 -3.91 -4.05
C VAL A 42 1.44 -4.10 -3.02
N THR A 43 1.51 -5.21 -2.29
CA THR A 43 0.62 -5.49 -1.17
C THR A 43 1.33 -5.19 0.15
N LEU A 44 0.77 -4.27 0.92
CA LEU A 44 1.19 -3.97 2.29
C LEU A 44 0.26 -4.69 3.27
N ARG A 45 0.82 -5.18 4.37
CA ARG A 45 0.11 -5.93 5.41
C ARG A 45 0.51 -5.38 6.78
N HIS A 46 -0.45 -5.25 7.70
CA HIS A 46 -0.14 -4.90 9.08
C HIS A 46 0.61 -6.04 9.80
N ILE A 47 1.67 -5.71 10.53
CA ILE A 47 2.57 -6.72 11.13
C ILE A 47 1.88 -7.57 12.21
N GLU A 48 0.92 -6.99 12.94
CA GLU A 48 0.18 -7.68 14.01
C GLU A 48 -1.18 -8.24 13.55
N LEU A 49 -1.74 -7.69 12.46
CA LEU A 49 -3.06 -8.04 11.96
C LEU A 49 -2.98 -8.41 10.49
N ALA A 50 -2.65 -9.68 10.22
CA ALA A 50 -2.35 -10.14 8.86
C ALA A 50 -3.51 -9.97 7.86
N SER A 51 -4.75 -9.87 8.35
CA SER A 51 -5.95 -9.61 7.54
C SER A 51 -6.13 -8.15 7.14
N LEU A 52 -5.37 -7.21 7.73
CA LEU A 52 -5.40 -5.81 7.39
C LEU A 52 -4.36 -5.55 6.30
N ARG A 53 -4.81 -5.41 5.06
CA ARG A 53 -3.93 -5.26 3.90
C ARG A 53 -4.39 -4.12 2.99
N ALA A 54 -3.42 -3.52 2.31
CA ALA A 54 -3.65 -2.51 1.29
C ALA A 54 -2.84 -2.85 0.04
N HIS A 55 -3.52 -2.87 -1.11
CA HIS A 55 -2.93 -3.14 -2.41
C HIS A 55 -2.76 -1.82 -3.13
N VAL A 56 -1.51 -1.39 -3.32
CA VAL A 56 -1.19 -0.17 -4.07
C VAL A 56 -0.84 -0.56 -5.49
N TYR A 57 -1.54 0.00 -6.48
CA TYR A 57 -1.37 -0.35 -7.88
C TYR A 57 -1.36 0.87 -8.80
N ARG A 58 -0.83 0.69 -10.01
CA ARG A 58 -0.79 1.73 -11.05
C ARG A 58 -1.62 1.44 -12.28
N HIS A 59 -2.07 0.20 -12.44
CA HIS A 59 -2.90 -0.18 -13.59
C HIS A 59 -4.19 0.65 -13.61
N GLY A 60 -4.50 1.22 -14.78
CA GLY A 60 -5.68 2.07 -14.97
C GLY A 60 -5.58 3.49 -14.38
N GLN A 61 -4.46 3.84 -13.74
CA GLN A 61 -4.31 5.14 -13.07
C GLN A 61 -3.70 6.19 -14.00
N ARG A 62 -4.06 7.46 -13.79
CA ARG A 62 -3.42 8.59 -14.48
C ARG A 62 -1.92 8.63 -14.14
N ALA A 63 -1.14 9.14 -15.08
CA ALA A 63 0.30 9.32 -14.88
C ALA A 63 0.59 10.10 -13.59
N GLY A 64 1.47 9.57 -12.74
CA GLY A 64 1.83 10.16 -11.45
C GLY A 64 0.85 9.91 -10.31
N THR A 65 -0.22 9.14 -10.55
CA THR A 65 -1.21 8.73 -9.56
C THR A 65 -1.21 7.22 -9.34
N TYR A 66 -1.91 6.81 -8.28
CA TYR A 66 -1.99 5.43 -7.81
C TYR A 66 -3.43 5.08 -7.43
N GLY A 67 -3.72 3.79 -7.47
CA GLY A 67 -4.91 3.20 -6.90
C GLY A 67 -4.53 2.48 -5.61
N ILE A 68 -5.47 2.43 -4.67
CA ILE A 68 -5.37 1.67 -3.44
C ILE A 68 -6.63 0.83 -3.33
N PHE A 69 -6.48 -0.47 -3.12
CA PHE A 69 -7.56 -1.36 -2.76
C PHE A 69 -7.33 -1.85 -1.33
N TYR A 70 -8.29 -1.62 -0.44
CA TYR A 70 -8.18 -2.00 0.96
C TYR A 70 -8.84 -3.35 1.18
N GLU A 71 -8.05 -4.31 1.63
CA GLU A 71 -8.52 -5.61 2.07
C GLU A 71 -8.63 -5.55 3.60
N TYR A 72 -9.77 -5.09 4.08
CA TYR A 72 -10.14 -5.11 5.49
C TYR A 72 -10.93 -6.39 5.81
N PRO A 73 -10.85 -6.94 7.03
CA PRO A 73 -11.87 -7.89 7.49
C PRO A 73 -13.21 -7.13 7.66
N HIS A 74 -14.03 -7.12 6.60
CA HIS A 74 -15.49 -6.94 6.52
C HIS A 74 -16.27 -6.36 7.75
N PRO A 75 -17.30 -5.53 7.51
CA PRO A 75 -17.30 -4.18 6.98
C PRO A 75 -17.63 -3.17 8.10
N VAL A 76 -16.89 -2.07 8.18
CA VAL A 76 -17.44 -0.84 8.74
C VAL A 76 -18.13 -0.12 7.58
N PRO A 77 -19.47 0.06 7.59
CA PRO A 77 -20.16 0.77 6.52
C PRO A 77 -19.59 2.19 6.36
N GLY A 78 -19.10 2.53 5.16
CA GLY A 78 -18.67 3.89 4.83
C GLY A 78 -17.17 4.09 4.56
N ILE A 79 -16.34 3.06 4.70
CA ILE A 79 -14.94 3.11 4.20
C ILE A 79 -14.93 2.66 2.75
N LEU A 80 -14.31 3.46 1.87
CA LEU A 80 -14.15 3.14 0.45
C LEU A 80 -13.32 1.86 0.30
N GLU A 81 -13.83 0.87 -0.44
CA GLU A 81 -13.11 -0.38 -0.75
C GLU A 81 -11.89 -0.12 -1.63
N SER A 82 -11.98 0.91 -2.48
CA SER A 82 -10.88 1.37 -3.31
C SER A 82 -10.89 2.89 -3.50
N GLU A 83 -9.69 3.43 -3.65
CA GLU A 83 -9.46 4.81 -4.06
C GLU A 83 -8.60 4.80 -5.32
N GLU A 84 -8.97 5.62 -6.30
CA GLU A 84 -8.27 5.68 -7.59
C GLU A 84 -7.78 7.08 -7.91
N ASN A 85 -6.76 7.16 -8.76
CA ASN A 85 -6.16 8.37 -9.27
C ASN A 85 -5.64 9.30 -8.16
N LEU A 86 -5.15 8.71 -7.07
CA LEU A 86 -4.60 9.43 -5.94
C LEU A 86 -3.17 9.88 -6.21
N PRO A 87 -2.82 11.16 -5.98
CA PRO A 87 -1.43 11.60 -5.96
C PRO A 87 -0.71 11.00 -4.74
N LEU A 88 0.62 10.86 -4.85
CA LEU A 88 1.45 10.24 -3.80
C LEU A 88 1.15 10.74 -2.37
N PRO A 89 1.03 12.06 -2.07
CA PRO A 89 0.78 12.51 -0.71
C PRO A 89 -0.55 12.00 -0.13
N LYS A 90 -1.58 11.87 -0.98
CA LYS A 90 -2.86 11.29 -0.56
C LYS A 90 -2.75 9.79 -0.31
N VAL A 91 -2.00 9.08 -1.15
CA VAL A 91 -1.73 7.65 -0.94
C VAL A 91 -1.08 7.41 0.42
N LEU A 92 -0.06 8.18 0.75
CA LEU A 92 0.64 8.06 2.04
C LEU A 92 -0.29 8.37 3.22
N ALA A 93 -1.14 9.41 3.09
CA ALA A 93 -2.11 9.75 4.12
C ALA A 93 -3.17 8.65 4.32
N SER A 94 -3.72 8.10 3.23
CA SER A 94 -4.72 7.03 3.34
C SER A 94 -4.13 5.73 3.87
N LEU A 95 -2.89 5.38 3.48
CA LEU A 95 -2.18 4.23 4.05
C LEU A 95 -1.88 4.42 5.54
N ALA A 96 -1.49 5.63 5.95
CA ALA A 96 -1.28 5.94 7.36
C ALA A 96 -2.56 5.78 8.16
N LEU A 97 -3.68 6.33 7.68
CA LEU A 97 -4.99 6.16 8.32
C LEU A 97 -5.42 4.69 8.38
N HIS A 98 -5.14 3.92 7.33
CA HIS A 98 -5.52 2.51 7.24
C HIS A 98 -4.75 1.63 8.24
N PHE A 99 -3.48 1.93 8.51
CA PHE A 99 -2.61 1.15 9.40
C PHE A 99 -2.45 1.72 10.82
N ASP A 100 -2.96 2.91 11.11
CA ASP A 100 -2.97 3.53 12.46
C ASP A 100 -4.27 3.22 13.24
N ALA A 101 -5.29 2.67 12.56
CA ALA A 101 -6.58 2.28 13.14
C ALA A 101 -6.54 0.88 13.77
#